data_AF-A0A336MZU5-F1
#
_entry.id   AF-A0A336MZU5-F1
#
_cell.length_a   1.000
_cell.length_b   1.000
_cell.length_c   1.000
_cell.angle_alpha   90.00
_cell.angle_beta   90.00
_cell.angle_gamma   90.00
#
_symmetry.space_group_name_H-M   'P 1'
#
loop_
_entity.id
_entity.type
_entity.pdbx_description
1 polymer ?
#
loop_
_entity_poly.entity_id
_entity_poly.type
_entity_poly.pdbx_seq_one_letter_code
_entity_poly.pdbx_strand_id
1 'polypeptide(L)'
;MEDDDYWNTSANKSFIFDDMESGNVDVPLKHDKLIFDDAISESSYEIQQSEGFPLRLLIAEQDLKTIIEEQSRNEPILQKNITLEEEVKILRREKFEQMQGADVDITVTKMILGKPCSLVAYKSIKDKENLLDEAILSRNGDAILHVVLFLSRTLKKKLFYVILQMRPIALNYYVNYLKLRMQINECMELLAMLGRNQEAAMIQFETAAHGCSNIETRKTKLTRIYSDYFSQPGTNQFYANFVTTYIHLLEFQLAEKTAGHSNAESIVGTPVLETLNYVLGRHKWGDVTTPTPDNPFKFAEIYSVIPAQFEWIGLTERSRMQSWRDVEALFEKKSWHKSKSFQIHIPLEKVILQLFNLSAPSPVLNHFINHLDDPQRRLVLARKVNSIRSVIDALVALKDKTELERVRDTLPNGTEEWFYAEAALKLVSSKWKADVSSIKLIR
;
A
#
# COMPACT_ATOMS: atom_id res chain seq x y z
N MET A 1 -34.41 37.49 -32.00
CA MET A 1 -33.75 37.84 -30.73
C MET A 1 -34.35 36.94 -29.69
N GLU A 2 -33.78 35.74 -29.62
CA GLU A 2 -34.01 34.68 -28.64
C GLU A 2 -32.59 34.15 -28.40
N ASP A 3 -32.04 34.33 -27.21
CA ASP A 3 -30.83 33.65 -26.71
C ASP A 3 -30.48 34.17 -25.31
N ASP A 4 -31.24 33.78 -24.27
CA ASP A 4 -30.80 33.96 -22.87
C ASP A 4 -31.12 32.76 -21.94
N ASP A 5 -31.67 31.66 -22.46
CA ASP A 5 -32.09 30.50 -21.65
C ASP A 5 -30.99 29.42 -21.44
N TYR A 6 -29.71 29.73 -21.67
CA TYR A 6 -28.64 28.70 -21.64
C TYR A 6 -27.82 28.62 -20.33
N TRP A 7 -27.91 29.58 -19.41
CA TRP A 7 -26.94 29.66 -18.30
C TRP A 7 -27.45 29.31 -16.89
N ASN A 8 -28.74 28.99 -16.71
CA ASN A 8 -29.31 28.75 -15.37
C ASN A 8 -29.97 27.37 -15.18
N THR A 9 -29.26 26.29 -15.49
CA THR A 9 -29.65 24.94 -15.03
C THR A 9 -28.48 24.18 -14.40
N SER A 10 -28.33 24.31 -13.07
CA SER A 10 -27.54 23.37 -12.27
C SER A 10 -28.45 22.26 -11.76
N ALA A 11 -28.38 21.10 -12.39
CA ALA A 11 -28.98 19.87 -11.89
C ALA A 11 -28.19 19.37 -10.66
N ASN A 12 -28.56 19.85 -9.48
CA ASN A 12 -28.33 19.15 -8.22
C ASN A 12 -29.46 19.52 -7.26
N LYS A 13 -30.37 18.57 -7.06
CA LYS A 13 -31.50 18.70 -6.14
C LYS A 13 -30.96 18.51 -4.71
N SER A 14 -30.96 19.58 -3.93
CA SER A 14 -30.67 19.55 -2.50
C SER A 14 -31.70 18.69 -1.77
N PHE A 15 -31.22 17.82 -0.86
CA PHE A 15 -32.04 16.96 0.00
C PHE A 15 -32.84 17.83 0.98
N ILE A 16 -34.18 17.70 0.97
CA ILE A 16 -35.11 18.35 1.90
C ILE A 16 -35.72 17.23 2.75
N PHE A 17 -35.67 17.40 4.07
CA PHE A 17 -36.02 16.37 5.07
C PHE A 17 -37.42 16.55 5.67
N ASP A 18 -38.30 17.30 5.00
CA ASP A 18 -39.67 17.54 5.46
C ASP A 18 -40.64 17.19 4.32
N ASP A 19 -41.22 15.98 4.41
CA ASP A 19 -42.60 15.63 4.01
C ASP A 19 -42.73 14.10 3.88
N MET A 20 -42.91 13.42 5.01
CA MET A 20 -43.62 12.14 5.07
C MET A 20 -44.77 12.31 6.06
N GLU A 21 -45.84 12.94 5.58
CA GLU A 21 -47.14 12.92 6.25
C GLU A 21 -47.72 11.51 6.08
N SER A 22 -47.71 10.73 7.17
CA SER A 22 -48.49 9.50 7.28
C SER A 22 -49.75 9.81 8.07
N GLY A 23 -50.89 9.54 7.44
CA GLY A 23 -52.21 9.87 7.95
C GLY A 23 -52.56 9.19 9.27
N ASN A 24 -53.13 9.99 10.16
CA ASN A 24 -54.15 9.69 11.17
C ASN A 24 -54.34 8.24 11.60
N VAL A 25 -53.92 7.93 12.83
CA VAL A 25 -54.80 7.27 13.81
C VAL A 25 -54.55 7.88 15.18
N ASP A 26 -55.61 8.43 15.75
CA ASP A 26 -55.63 9.08 17.06
C ASP A 26 -56.04 8.07 18.15
N VAL A 27 -55.79 8.47 19.42
CA VAL A 27 -56.26 7.93 20.72
C VAL A 27 -55.55 6.65 21.31
N PRO A 28 -55.43 6.48 22.65
CA PRO A 28 -54.22 6.82 23.41
C PRO A 28 -53.85 5.81 24.53
N LEU A 29 -52.84 6.17 25.34
CA LEU A 29 -52.57 5.76 26.74
C LEU A 29 -51.61 4.57 27.03
N LYS A 30 -50.45 5.00 27.55
CA LYS A 30 -49.73 4.56 28.77
C LYS A 30 -49.23 3.10 28.88
N HIS A 31 -47.89 3.04 28.77
CA HIS A 31 -46.93 2.16 29.43
C HIS A 31 -47.38 1.52 30.76
N ASP A 32 -47.12 0.21 30.89
CA ASP A 32 -46.33 -0.30 32.02
C ASP A 32 -45.75 -1.71 31.77
N LYS A 33 -44.54 -1.93 32.31
CA LYS A 33 -43.79 -3.18 32.59
C LYS A 33 -43.12 -3.95 31.43
N LEU A 34 -41.78 -4.02 31.35
CA LEU A 34 -40.80 -4.74 32.23
C LEU A 34 -40.98 -6.26 32.07
N ILE A 35 -40.02 -7.14 31.76
CA ILE A 35 -38.55 -7.28 31.90
C ILE A 35 -38.14 -8.52 31.03
N PHE A 36 -36.91 -8.94 30.74
CA PHE A 36 -35.64 -8.94 31.49
C PHE A 36 -34.47 -9.35 30.55
N ASP A 37 -33.28 -8.79 30.83
CA ASP A 37 -31.93 -9.40 30.91
C ASP A 37 -31.23 -9.98 29.65
N ASP A 38 -29.90 -9.90 29.48
CA ASP A 38 -28.86 -9.47 30.40
C ASP A 38 -27.53 -9.12 29.70
N ALA A 39 -27.00 -7.95 30.08
CA ALA A 39 -25.65 -7.70 30.59
C ALA A 39 -24.40 -7.80 29.69
N ILE A 40 -23.69 -6.66 29.58
CA ILE A 40 -22.39 -6.42 30.24
C ILE A 40 -22.22 -4.89 30.43
N SER A 41 -22.46 -4.47 31.68
CA SER A 41 -21.84 -3.38 32.44
C SER A 41 -21.30 -2.14 31.71
N GLU A 42 -22.14 -1.11 31.56
CA GLU A 42 -21.68 0.28 31.58
C GLU A 42 -21.15 0.58 32.99
N SER A 43 -19.84 0.44 33.17
CA SER A 43 -19.17 1.17 34.25
C SER A 43 -19.29 2.66 33.92
N SER A 44 -20.08 3.34 34.74
CA SER A 44 -20.13 4.79 34.88
C SER A 44 -18.72 5.36 34.87
N TYR A 45 -18.27 5.87 33.73
CA TYR A 45 -17.44 7.05 33.79
C TYR A 45 -18.44 8.18 34.02
N GLU A 46 -18.73 8.43 35.30
CA GLU A 46 -18.96 9.80 35.71
C GLU A 46 -17.78 10.59 35.15
N ILE A 47 -17.97 11.24 34.00
CA ILE A 47 -17.27 12.48 33.75
C ILE A 47 -17.81 13.37 34.85
N GLN A 48 -17.16 13.31 36.02
CA GLN A 48 -17.09 14.45 36.90
C GLN A 48 -16.94 15.63 35.95
N GLN A 49 -17.88 16.56 36.02
CA GLN A 49 -17.68 17.89 35.48
C GLN A 49 -16.41 18.40 36.16
N SER A 50 -15.25 18.03 35.60
CA SER A 50 -14.04 18.79 35.71
C SER A 50 -14.48 20.10 35.13
N GLU A 51 -14.88 21.04 36.00
CA GLU A 51 -14.88 22.46 35.69
C GLU A 51 -13.60 22.68 34.91
N GLY A 52 -13.73 22.82 33.58
CA GLY A 52 -12.58 22.80 32.69
C GLY A 52 -11.62 23.84 33.22
N PHE A 53 -10.38 23.42 33.48
CA PHE A 53 -9.36 24.28 34.09
C PHE A 53 -9.44 25.67 33.45
N PRO A 54 -9.84 26.72 34.18
CA PRO A 54 -10.10 28.00 33.58
C PRO A 54 -8.86 28.47 32.84
N LEU A 55 -8.93 28.73 31.52
CA LEU A 55 -7.79 29.15 30.69
C LEU A 55 -7.05 30.37 31.29
N ARG A 56 -7.78 31.23 32.01
CA ARG A 56 -7.25 32.37 32.81
C ARG A 56 -6.26 31.99 33.93
N LEU A 57 -6.16 30.71 34.30
CA LEU A 57 -5.21 30.18 35.29
C LEU A 57 -3.97 29.57 34.63
N LEU A 58 -4.03 29.29 33.32
CA LEU A 58 -2.94 28.71 32.53
C LEU A 58 -2.18 29.77 31.73
N ILE A 59 -2.88 30.84 31.34
CA ILE A 59 -2.38 31.92 30.50
C ILE A 59 -2.77 33.23 31.18
N ALA A 60 -1.83 34.17 31.28
CA ALA A 60 -2.13 35.48 31.85
C ALA A 60 -3.25 36.15 31.06
N GLU A 61 -4.13 36.90 31.74
CA GLU A 61 -5.29 37.54 31.10
C GLU A 61 -4.90 38.45 29.93
N GLN A 62 -3.69 39.03 30.00
CA GLN A 62 -3.10 39.83 28.94
C GLN A 62 -2.77 38.99 27.70
N ASP A 63 -2.11 37.84 27.89
CA ASP A 63 -1.74 36.91 26.81
C ASP A 63 -2.99 36.25 26.21
N LEU A 64 -4.00 35.96 27.05
CA LEU A 64 -5.27 35.44 26.61
C LEU A 64 -6.02 36.47 25.76
N LYS A 65 -5.99 37.76 26.15
CA LYS A 65 -6.51 38.86 25.31
C LYS A 65 -5.75 38.95 23.99
N THR A 66 -4.42 38.87 24.00
CA THR A 66 -3.62 38.88 22.77
C THR A 66 -3.97 37.70 21.86
N ILE A 67 -4.14 36.49 22.42
CA ILE A 67 -4.55 35.31 21.65
C ILE A 67 -5.96 35.48 21.07
N ILE A 68 -6.90 36.03 21.84
CA ILE A 68 -8.28 36.29 21.39
C ILE A 68 -8.31 37.37 20.30
N GLU A 69 -7.54 38.46 20.46
CA GLU A 69 -7.36 39.52 19.46
C GLU A 69 -6.66 39.00 18.18
N GLU A 70 -5.74 38.04 18.32
CA GLU A 70 -5.10 37.37 17.18
C GLU A 70 -5.99 36.34 16.48
N GLN A 71 -6.95 35.75 17.19
CA GLN A 71 -7.91 34.75 16.68
C GLN A 71 -9.22 35.35 16.15
N SER A 72 -9.59 36.58 16.53
CA SER A 72 -10.71 37.34 15.96
C SER A 72 -10.38 37.79 14.52
N ARG A 73 -10.34 36.82 13.63
CA ARG A 73 -10.00 36.98 12.21
C ARG A 73 -11.23 37.45 11.46
N ASN A 74 -11.12 38.62 10.83
CA ASN A 74 -11.95 39.20 9.75
C ASN A 74 -12.82 40.42 10.10
N GLU A 75 -12.98 40.79 11.36
CA GLU A 75 -13.63 42.06 11.72
C GLU A 75 -12.70 42.86 12.64
N PRO A 76 -12.39 44.13 12.29
CA PRO A 76 -11.66 44.98 13.21
C PRO A 76 -12.53 45.16 14.46
N ILE A 77 -11.98 44.84 15.63
CA ILE A 77 -12.61 45.18 16.91
C ILE A 77 -12.49 46.70 17.07
N LEU A 78 -13.38 47.42 16.40
CA LEU A 78 -13.50 48.87 16.49
C LEU A 78 -14.07 49.20 17.87
N GLN A 79 -13.42 50.15 18.56
CA GLN A 79 -13.96 50.67 19.81
C GLN A 79 -15.36 51.23 19.55
N LYS A 80 -16.35 50.81 20.33
CA LYS A 80 -17.68 51.45 20.30
C LYS A 80 -17.49 52.95 20.59
N ASN A 81 -17.99 53.81 19.70
CA ASN A 81 -17.95 55.29 19.70
C ASN A 81 -16.91 55.98 18.78
N ILE A 82 -16.57 55.40 17.63
CA ILE A 82 -15.74 56.07 16.61
C ILE A 82 -16.65 56.69 15.53
N THR A 83 -16.33 57.89 15.01
CA THR A 83 -17.07 58.52 13.90
C THR A 83 -16.80 57.80 12.58
N LEU A 84 -17.76 57.83 11.64
CA LEU A 84 -17.61 57.18 10.32
C LEU A 84 -16.39 57.71 9.55
N GLU A 85 -16.03 58.99 9.67
CA GLU A 85 -14.81 59.52 9.05
C GLU A 85 -13.52 58.97 9.69
N GLU A 86 -13.48 58.81 11.02
CA GLU A 86 -12.34 58.19 11.70
C GLU A 86 -12.24 56.69 11.40
N GLU A 87 -13.36 55.98 11.30
CA GLU A 87 -13.41 54.57 10.90
C GLU A 87 -12.81 54.39 9.50
N VAL A 88 -13.24 55.19 8.53
CA VAL A 88 -12.68 55.15 7.16
C VAL A 88 -11.19 55.48 7.17
N LYS A 89 -10.74 56.39 8.03
CA LYS A 89 -9.32 56.76 8.15
C LYS A 89 -8.48 55.63 8.76
N ILE A 90 -9.01 54.93 9.77
CA ILE A 90 -8.39 53.74 10.39
C ILE A 90 -8.30 52.62 9.36
N LEU A 91 -9.40 52.28 8.68
CA LEU A 91 -9.42 51.24 7.65
C LEU A 91 -8.49 51.56 6.46
N ARG A 92 -8.40 52.82 6.04
CA ARG A 92 -7.45 53.25 5.01
C ARG A 92 -6.00 53.12 5.47
N ARG A 93 -5.71 53.44 6.74
CA ARG A 93 -4.40 53.28 7.34
C ARG A 93 -4.02 51.80 7.47
N GLU A 94 -4.92 50.95 7.95
CA GLU A 94 -4.69 49.50 8.05
C GLU A 94 -4.51 48.87 6.68
N LYS A 95 -5.32 49.25 5.68
CA LYS A 95 -5.15 48.79 4.30
C LYS A 95 -3.83 49.26 3.71
N PHE A 96 -3.40 50.49 4.03
CA PHE A 96 -2.10 51.02 3.61
C PHE A 96 -0.94 50.30 4.31
N GLU A 97 -1.06 49.98 5.60
CA GLU A 97 -0.08 49.20 6.38
C GLU A 97 -0.02 47.73 5.93
N GLN A 98 -1.15 47.13 5.50
CA GLN A 98 -1.20 45.82 4.85
C GLN A 98 -0.59 45.83 3.44
N MET A 99 -0.61 46.98 2.76
CA MET A 99 -0.02 47.17 1.42
C MET A 99 1.46 47.57 1.47
N GLN A 100 1.92 48.19 2.56
CA GLN A 100 3.35 48.36 2.84
C GLN A 100 3.93 47.00 3.23
N GLY A 101 5.06 46.64 2.61
CA GLY A 101 5.70 45.37 2.89
C GLY A 101 6.13 45.31 4.35
N ALA A 102 5.52 44.39 5.11
CA ALA A 102 6.06 44.00 6.40
C ALA A 102 7.42 43.32 6.21
N ASP A 103 8.20 43.24 7.28
CA ASP A 103 9.42 42.44 7.27
C ASP A 103 9.09 40.99 6.85
N VAL A 104 10.05 40.34 6.18
CA VAL A 104 9.86 39.02 5.58
C VAL A 104 9.42 38.01 6.63
N ASP A 105 10.06 38.02 7.80
CA ASP A 105 9.75 37.15 8.94
C ASP A 105 8.30 37.33 9.44
N ILE A 106 7.84 38.59 9.54
CA ILE A 106 6.47 38.90 9.96
C ILE A 106 5.46 38.38 8.93
N THR A 107 5.76 38.51 7.65
CA THR A 107 4.90 38.02 6.57
C THR A 107 4.81 36.49 6.58
N VAL A 108 5.94 35.79 6.73
CA VAL A 108 5.95 34.33 6.81
C VAL A 108 5.25 33.85 8.07
N THR A 109 5.46 34.50 9.21
CA THR A 109 4.74 34.22 10.46
C THR A 109 3.22 34.38 10.27
N LYS A 110 2.78 35.46 9.59
CA LYS A 110 1.36 35.63 9.23
C LYS A 110 0.86 34.48 8.36
N MET A 111 1.62 33.99 7.38
CA MET A 111 1.24 32.83 6.56
C MET A 111 1.07 31.56 7.37
N ILE A 112 2.01 31.26 8.27
CA ILE A 112 1.96 30.08 9.14
C ILE A 112 0.71 30.13 10.03
N LEU A 113 0.42 31.31 10.56
CA LEU A 113 -0.78 31.54 11.36
C LEU A 113 -2.05 31.59 10.52
N GLY A 114 -1.96 31.56 9.18
CA GLY A 114 -3.06 31.68 8.21
C GLY A 114 -3.71 33.07 8.17
N LYS A 115 -3.02 34.11 8.63
CA LYS A 115 -3.48 35.50 8.60
C LYS A 115 -3.36 36.07 7.18
N PRO A 116 -4.24 37.01 6.77
CA PRO A 116 -4.13 37.64 5.46
C PRO A 116 -2.80 38.41 5.36
N CYS A 117 -2.05 38.15 4.31
CA CYS A 117 -0.77 38.82 4.02
C CYS A 117 -0.72 39.21 2.53
N SER A 118 -0.25 40.42 2.25
CA SER A 118 -0.07 40.90 0.88
C SER A 118 1.37 40.70 0.44
N LEU A 119 1.55 39.90 -0.61
CA LEU A 119 2.87 39.71 -1.22
C LEU A 119 3.24 40.78 -2.26
N VAL A 120 2.31 41.70 -2.56
CA VAL A 120 2.46 42.71 -3.61
C VAL A 120 3.61 43.69 -3.33
N ALA A 121 3.99 43.84 -2.05
CA ALA A 121 5.08 44.71 -1.64
C ALA A 121 6.48 44.18 -2.05
N TYR A 122 6.65 42.86 -2.18
CA TYR A 122 7.93 42.23 -2.55
C TYR A 122 8.13 42.30 -4.07
N LYS A 123 8.61 43.46 -4.55
CA LYS A 123 8.75 43.74 -5.99
C LYS A 123 10.10 43.32 -6.55
N SER A 124 11.19 43.53 -5.81
CA SER A 124 12.53 43.21 -6.31
C SER A 124 12.80 41.71 -6.30
N ILE A 125 13.76 41.27 -7.14
CA ILE A 125 14.16 39.86 -7.17
C ILE A 125 14.74 39.44 -5.82
N LYS A 126 15.55 40.31 -5.21
CA LYS A 126 16.18 40.06 -3.90
C LYS A 126 15.13 39.91 -2.79
N ASP A 127 14.11 40.76 -2.80
CA ASP A 127 13.00 40.67 -1.83
C ASP A 127 12.24 39.35 -1.95
N LYS A 128 12.03 38.90 -3.18
CA LYS A 128 11.36 37.63 -3.50
C LYS A 128 12.19 36.40 -3.11
N GLU A 129 13.51 36.47 -3.29
CA GLU A 129 14.44 35.43 -2.85
C GLU A 129 14.47 35.32 -1.33
N ASN A 130 14.61 36.47 -0.64
CA ASN A 130 14.56 36.52 0.82
C ASN A 130 13.24 35.96 1.37
N LEU A 131 12.11 36.31 0.74
CA LEU A 131 10.79 35.79 1.11
C LEU A 131 10.70 34.27 0.98
N LEU A 132 11.27 33.71 -0.09
CA LEU A 132 11.30 32.27 -0.29
C LEU A 132 12.24 31.57 0.71
N ASP A 133 13.40 32.16 0.99
CA ASP A 133 14.35 31.62 1.95
C ASP A 133 13.75 31.55 3.36
N GLU A 134 13.08 32.61 3.79
CA GLU A 134 12.40 32.63 5.09
C GLU A 134 11.24 31.63 5.15
N ALA A 135 10.46 31.51 4.07
CA ALA A 135 9.42 30.48 3.98
C ALA A 135 10.00 29.07 4.09
N ILE A 136 11.16 28.80 3.48
CA ILE A 136 11.86 27.51 3.61
C ILE A 136 12.34 27.29 5.05
N LEU A 137 12.89 28.32 5.70
CA LEU A 137 13.33 28.26 7.10
C LEU A 137 12.18 27.94 8.05
N SER A 138 10.97 28.40 7.78
CA SER A 138 9.78 28.09 8.58
C SER A 138 9.39 26.60 8.59
N ARG A 139 9.88 25.81 7.62
CA ARG A 139 9.53 24.39 7.41
C ARG A 139 8.03 24.12 7.23
N ASN A 140 7.23 25.15 6.99
CA ASN A 140 5.81 25.01 6.73
C ASN A 140 5.55 24.84 5.22
N GLY A 141 5.05 23.68 4.82
CA GLY A 141 4.81 23.35 3.40
C GLY A 141 3.82 24.29 2.70
N ASP A 142 2.78 24.73 3.42
CA ASP A 142 1.77 25.64 2.86
C ASP A 142 2.35 27.04 2.63
N ALA A 143 3.14 27.56 3.57
CA ALA A 143 3.84 28.83 3.42
C ALA A 143 4.83 28.79 2.23
N ILE A 144 5.64 27.72 2.13
CA ILE A 144 6.57 27.51 1.02
C ILE A 144 5.81 27.51 -0.31
N LEU A 145 4.76 26.69 -0.43
CA LEU A 145 3.99 26.57 -1.66
C LEU A 145 3.30 27.89 -2.02
N HIS A 146 2.76 28.60 -1.03
CA HIS A 146 2.10 29.89 -1.25
C HIS A 146 3.05 30.93 -1.85
N VAL A 147 4.26 31.05 -1.29
CA VAL A 147 5.30 31.93 -1.83
C VAL A 147 5.74 31.49 -3.22
N VAL A 148 5.97 30.19 -3.44
CA VAL A 148 6.35 29.65 -4.75
C VAL A 148 5.32 29.97 -5.83
N LEU A 149 4.01 29.84 -5.53
CA LEU A 149 2.94 30.19 -6.46
C LEU A 149 2.85 31.70 -6.74
N PHE A 150 3.18 32.53 -5.76
CA PHE A 150 3.32 33.97 -5.97
C PHE A 150 4.50 34.29 -6.91
N LEU A 151 5.63 33.62 -6.72
CA LEU A 151 6.79 33.78 -7.60
C LEU A 151 6.51 33.32 -9.03
N SER A 152 5.83 32.18 -9.20
CA SER A 152 5.50 31.65 -10.54
C SER A 152 4.61 32.60 -11.35
N ARG A 153 3.71 33.34 -10.68
CA ARG A 153 2.81 34.32 -11.31
C ARG A 153 3.48 35.67 -11.62
N THR A 154 4.50 36.04 -10.85
CA THR A 154 5.07 37.40 -10.89
C THR A 154 6.45 37.48 -11.52
N LEU A 155 7.11 36.36 -11.79
CA LEU A 155 8.43 36.30 -12.42
C LEU A 155 8.36 35.69 -13.82
N LYS A 156 9.34 36.04 -14.66
CA LYS A 156 9.54 35.36 -15.95
C LYS A 156 9.98 33.91 -15.69
N LYS A 157 9.43 32.95 -16.44
CA LYS A 157 9.72 31.49 -16.30
C LYS A 157 11.20 31.17 -16.09
N LYS A 158 12.08 31.67 -16.96
CA LYS A 158 13.53 31.41 -16.88
C LYS A 158 14.13 31.81 -15.53
N LEU A 159 13.74 32.97 -15.00
CA LEU A 159 14.25 33.47 -13.72
C LEU A 159 13.66 32.67 -12.55
N PHE A 160 12.36 32.37 -12.61
CA PHE A 160 11.69 31.53 -11.61
C PHE A 160 12.34 30.15 -11.51
N TYR A 161 12.67 29.52 -12.64
CA TYR A 161 13.33 28.20 -12.65
C TYR A 161 14.74 28.26 -12.06
N VAL A 162 15.51 29.31 -12.34
CA VAL A 162 16.83 29.52 -11.72
C VAL A 162 16.72 29.65 -10.19
N ILE A 163 15.74 30.41 -9.69
CA ILE A 163 15.50 30.55 -8.25
C ILE A 163 15.16 29.21 -7.60
N LEU A 164 14.30 28.40 -8.24
CA LEU A 164 13.95 27.07 -7.76
C LEU A 164 15.11 26.07 -7.83
N GLN A 165 15.96 26.16 -8.86
CA GLN A 165 17.13 25.28 -9.00
C GLN A 165 18.07 25.40 -7.79
N MET A 166 18.23 26.61 -7.26
CA MET A 166 19.06 26.88 -6.09
C MET A 166 18.39 26.44 -4.76
N ARG A 167 17.09 26.11 -4.78
CA ARG A 167 16.26 25.85 -3.60
C ARG A 167 15.45 24.55 -3.76
N PRO A 168 16.09 23.37 -3.61
CA PRO A 168 15.49 22.08 -3.94
C PRO A 168 14.22 21.76 -3.13
N ILE A 169 14.12 22.26 -1.90
CA ILE A 169 12.93 22.08 -1.06
C ILE A 169 11.70 22.73 -1.73
N ALA A 170 11.82 24.00 -2.11
CA ALA A 170 10.75 24.73 -2.80
C ALA A 170 10.42 24.12 -4.17
N LEU A 171 11.44 23.68 -4.91
CA LEU A 171 11.27 22.98 -6.17
C LEU A 171 10.43 21.70 -6.01
N ASN A 172 10.69 20.89 -4.98
CA ASN A 172 9.94 19.66 -4.73
C ASN A 172 8.46 19.95 -4.41
N TYR A 173 8.18 20.97 -3.61
CA TYR A 173 6.80 21.42 -3.36
C TYR A 173 6.11 21.86 -4.66
N TYR A 174 6.81 22.57 -5.54
CA TYR A 174 6.25 22.99 -6.82
C TYR A 174 5.97 21.81 -7.76
N VAL A 175 6.92 20.89 -7.90
CA VAL A 175 6.77 19.67 -8.71
C VAL A 175 5.58 18.85 -8.21
N ASN A 176 5.46 18.65 -6.90
CA ASN A 176 4.33 17.94 -6.31
C ASN A 176 3.00 18.65 -6.57
N TYR A 177 2.97 19.97 -6.42
CA TYR A 177 1.78 20.77 -6.77
C TYR A 177 1.37 20.57 -8.23
N LEU A 178 2.30 20.64 -9.18
CA LEU A 178 2.00 20.44 -10.61
C LEU A 178 1.49 19.02 -10.91
N LYS A 179 2.07 18.00 -10.27
CA LYS A 179 1.60 16.61 -10.36
C LYS A 179 0.16 16.47 -9.86
N LEU A 180 -0.13 16.99 -8.67
CA LEU A 180 -1.47 16.93 -8.06
C LEU A 180 -2.53 17.68 -8.90
N ARG A 181 -2.14 18.76 -9.57
CA ARG A 181 -3.02 19.53 -10.46
C ARG A 181 -3.07 18.99 -11.89
N MET A 182 -2.42 17.86 -12.16
CA MET A 182 -2.32 17.25 -13.49
C MET A 182 -1.73 18.20 -14.56
N GLN A 183 -0.91 19.17 -14.15
CA GLN A 183 -0.21 20.11 -15.03
C GLN A 183 1.09 19.49 -15.55
N ILE A 184 0.99 18.29 -16.15
CA ILE A 184 2.13 17.46 -16.51
C ILE A 184 3.07 18.17 -17.49
N ASN A 185 2.54 18.85 -18.51
CA ASN A 185 3.36 19.58 -19.50
C ASN A 185 4.23 20.66 -18.85
N GLU A 186 3.69 21.39 -17.88
CA GLU A 186 4.45 22.42 -17.16
C GLU A 186 5.52 21.79 -16.26
N CYS A 187 5.20 20.67 -15.61
CA CYS A 187 6.16 19.91 -14.81
C CYS A 187 7.31 19.37 -15.66
N MET A 188 7.00 18.87 -16.86
CA MET A 188 7.98 18.40 -17.84
C MET A 188 8.91 19.53 -18.28
N GLU A 189 8.34 20.68 -18.67
CA GLU A 189 9.11 21.85 -19.10
C GLU A 189 10.05 22.33 -17.99
N LEU A 190 9.56 22.41 -16.75
CA LEU A 190 10.35 22.76 -15.58
C LEU A 190 11.53 21.79 -15.41
N LEU A 191 11.27 20.49 -15.33
CA LEU A 191 12.31 19.49 -15.10
C LEU A 191 13.32 19.44 -16.25
N ALA A 192 12.87 19.56 -17.49
CA ALA A 192 13.74 19.60 -18.66
C ALA A 192 14.67 20.82 -18.63
N MET A 193 14.16 22.00 -18.28
CA MET A 193 14.95 23.22 -18.13
C MET A 193 16.00 23.13 -17.01
N LEU A 194 15.74 22.30 -16.00
CA LEU A 194 16.68 22.00 -14.91
C LEU A 194 17.66 20.87 -15.24
N GLY A 195 17.62 20.32 -16.46
CA GLY A 195 18.44 19.17 -16.88
C GLY A 195 17.98 17.83 -16.30
N ARG A 196 16.84 17.78 -15.61
CA ARG A 196 16.25 16.56 -15.00
C ARG A 196 15.36 15.81 -16.00
N ASN A 197 15.88 15.58 -17.21
CA ASN A 197 15.11 14.98 -18.32
C ASN A 197 14.59 13.57 -18.01
N GLN A 198 15.34 12.78 -17.25
CA GLN A 198 14.94 11.41 -16.87
C GLN A 198 13.71 11.42 -15.96
N GLU A 199 13.67 12.33 -15.00
CA GLU A 199 12.53 12.45 -14.09
C GLU A 199 11.30 12.98 -14.81
N ALA A 200 11.48 13.92 -15.74
CA ALA A 200 10.43 14.37 -16.62
C ALA A 200 9.83 13.15 -17.36
N ALA A 201 10.66 12.39 -18.09
CA ALA A 201 10.21 11.20 -18.82
C ALA A 201 9.47 10.18 -17.93
N MET A 202 9.92 9.98 -16.69
CA MET A 202 9.27 9.08 -15.73
C MET A 202 7.89 9.59 -15.26
N ILE A 203 7.70 10.89 -15.09
CA ILE A 203 6.38 11.46 -14.75
C ILE A 203 5.39 11.26 -15.90
N GLN A 204 5.85 11.41 -17.14
CA GLN A 204 5.01 11.17 -18.30
C GLN A 204 4.66 9.68 -18.45
N PHE A 205 5.62 8.80 -18.19
CA PHE A 205 5.38 7.36 -18.09
C PHE A 205 4.32 7.02 -17.03
N GLU A 206 4.50 7.53 -15.80
CA GLU A 206 3.58 7.30 -14.67
C GLU A 206 2.15 7.77 -15.02
N THR A 207 2.05 8.98 -15.58
CA THR A 207 0.77 9.54 -16.03
C THR A 207 0.10 8.65 -17.09
N ALA A 208 0.86 8.14 -18.05
CA ALA A 208 0.32 7.27 -19.09
C ALA A 208 -0.08 5.89 -18.55
N ALA A 209 0.73 5.33 -17.63
CA ALA A 209 0.52 4.02 -17.03
C ALA A 209 -0.77 3.97 -16.17
N HIS A 210 -1.06 5.04 -15.43
CA HIS A 210 -2.24 5.12 -14.56
C HIS A 210 -3.45 5.82 -15.19
N GLY A 211 -3.22 6.81 -16.06
CA GLY A 211 -4.29 7.66 -16.60
C GLY A 211 -5.07 7.07 -17.79
N CYS A 212 -4.74 5.88 -18.27
CA CYS A 212 -5.41 5.26 -19.42
C CYS A 212 -6.16 3.99 -18.99
N SER A 213 -7.49 4.02 -19.07
CA SER A 213 -8.34 2.85 -18.79
C SER A 213 -8.21 1.75 -19.85
N ASN A 214 -8.17 2.14 -21.13
CA ASN A 214 -7.99 1.22 -22.25
C ASN A 214 -6.51 0.79 -22.37
N ILE A 215 -6.27 -0.52 -22.31
CA ILE A 215 -4.91 -1.09 -22.25
C ILE A 215 -4.20 -1.03 -23.62
N GLU A 216 -4.92 -1.20 -24.73
CA GLU A 216 -4.36 -1.06 -26.07
C GLU A 216 -3.88 0.38 -26.32
N THR A 217 -4.67 1.37 -25.90
CA THR A 217 -4.33 2.80 -25.95
C THR A 217 -3.16 3.11 -25.01
N ARG A 218 -3.17 2.53 -23.80
CA ARG A 218 -2.07 2.65 -22.84
C ARG A 218 -0.77 2.15 -23.46
N LYS A 219 -0.76 0.95 -24.05
CA LYS A 219 0.40 0.39 -24.74
C LYS A 219 0.92 1.34 -25.82
N THR A 220 0.06 1.79 -26.74
CA THR A 220 0.47 2.69 -27.82
C THR A 220 1.09 3.99 -27.29
N LYS A 221 0.52 4.58 -26.24
CA LYS A 221 1.08 5.77 -25.58
C LYS A 221 2.44 5.48 -24.94
N LEU A 222 2.59 4.36 -24.24
CA LEU A 222 3.84 3.96 -23.61
C LEU A 222 4.93 3.67 -24.65
N THR A 223 4.61 3.01 -25.76
CA THR A 223 5.52 2.80 -26.89
C THR A 223 6.00 4.13 -27.48
N ARG A 224 5.09 5.10 -27.63
CA ARG A 224 5.47 6.45 -28.06
C ARG A 224 6.39 7.13 -27.05
N ILE A 225 6.06 7.10 -25.76
CA ILE A 225 6.91 7.67 -24.69
C ILE A 225 8.30 7.01 -24.69
N TYR A 226 8.37 5.70 -24.90
CA TYR A 226 9.64 5.00 -25.03
C TYR A 226 10.48 5.55 -26.19
N SER A 227 9.89 5.71 -27.37
CA SER A 227 10.56 6.29 -28.54
C SER A 227 10.97 7.75 -28.33
N ASP A 228 10.12 8.55 -27.70
CA ASP A 228 10.34 9.98 -27.55
C ASP A 228 11.44 10.29 -26.51
N TYR A 229 11.56 9.46 -25.45
CA TYR A 229 12.44 9.77 -24.32
C TYR A 229 13.45 8.66 -23.98
N PHE A 230 13.05 7.40 -24.01
CA PHE A 230 13.85 6.30 -23.46
C PHE A 230 14.76 5.61 -24.48
N SER A 231 14.49 5.77 -25.78
CA SER A 231 15.38 5.30 -26.86
C SER A 231 16.41 6.36 -27.28
N GLN A 232 16.43 7.52 -26.62
CA GLN A 232 17.32 8.62 -26.98
C GLN A 232 18.75 8.37 -26.46
N PRO A 233 19.80 8.82 -27.18
CA PRO A 233 21.18 8.71 -26.71
C PRO A 233 21.39 9.38 -25.35
N GLY A 234 22.08 8.70 -24.42
CA GLY A 234 22.34 9.21 -23.07
C GLY A 234 21.24 8.93 -22.04
N THR A 235 20.20 8.18 -22.41
CA THR A 235 19.18 7.70 -21.46
C THR A 235 19.77 6.67 -20.50
N ASN A 236 19.30 6.68 -19.25
CA ASN A 236 19.59 5.63 -18.29
C ASN A 236 18.95 4.29 -18.73
N GLN A 237 19.81 3.30 -19.00
CA GLN A 237 19.39 1.97 -19.45
C GLN A 237 18.46 1.25 -18.47
N PHE A 238 18.59 1.53 -17.17
CA PHE A 238 17.70 0.94 -16.17
C PHE A 238 16.24 1.35 -16.41
N TYR A 239 15.97 2.65 -16.59
CA TYR A 239 14.63 3.13 -16.86
C TYR A 239 14.12 2.69 -18.23
N ALA A 240 14.99 2.70 -19.24
CA ALA A 240 14.63 2.19 -20.57
C ALA A 240 14.19 0.72 -20.51
N ASN A 241 14.96 -0.14 -19.81
CA ASN A 241 14.60 -1.53 -19.62
C ASN A 241 13.28 -1.69 -18.85
N PHE A 242 13.10 -0.91 -17.78
CA PHE A 242 11.86 -0.94 -16.99
C PHE A 242 10.62 -0.64 -17.83
N VAL A 243 10.66 0.42 -18.65
CA VAL A 243 9.54 0.80 -19.53
C VAL A 243 9.32 -0.26 -20.60
N THR A 244 10.37 -0.75 -21.25
CA THR A 244 10.28 -1.80 -22.27
C THR A 244 9.70 -3.10 -21.72
N THR A 245 10.14 -3.54 -20.53
CA THR A 245 9.60 -4.73 -19.87
C THR A 245 8.11 -4.57 -19.57
N TYR A 246 7.65 -3.39 -19.15
CA TYR A 246 6.23 -3.15 -18.96
C TYR A 246 5.44 -3.17 -20.28
N ILE A 247 5.98 -2.58 -21.35
CA ILE A 247 5.36 -2.64 -22.69
C ILE A 247 5.24 -4.09 -23.17
N HIS A 248 6.32 -4.89 -23.05
CA HIS A 248 6.31 -6.30 -23.43
C HIS A 248 5.30 -7.13 -22.63
N LEU A 249 5.09 -6.81 -21.34
CA LEU A 249 4.04 -7.45 -20.53
C LEU A 249 2.65 -7.18 -21.11
N LEU A 250 2.35 -5.92 -21.44
CA LEU A 250 1.07 -5.55 -22.05
C LEU A 250 0.89 -6.20 -23.42
N GLU A 251 1.96 -6.30 -24.22
CA GLU A 251 1.94 -7.00 -25.51
C GLU A 251 1.61 -8.48 -25.35
N PHE A 252 2.25 -9.16 -24.41
CA PHE A 252 1.97 -10.55 -24.09
C PHE A 252 0.50 -10.74 -23.67
N GLN A 253 0.00 -9.94 -22.73
CA GLN A 253 -1.38 -10.02 -22.24
C GLN A 253 -2.41 -9.78 -23.37
N LEU A 254 -2.17 -8.80 -24.24
CA LEU A 254 -3.04 -8.50 -25.37
C LEU A 254 -2.98 -9.59 -26.45
N ALA A 255 -1.81 -10.18 -26.68
CA ALA A 255 -1.67 -11.31 -27.59
C ALA A 255 -2.46 -12.53 -27.10
N GLU A 256 -2.38 -12.84 -25.80
CA GLU A 256 -3.16 -13.92 -25.18
C GLU A 256 -4.67 -13.68 -25.30
N LYS A 257 -5.13 -12.45 -25.06
CA LYS A 257 -6.54 -12.07 -25.26
C LYS A 257 -6.96 -12.23 -26.72
N THR A 258 -6.13 -11.81 -27.67
CA THR A 258 -6.43 -11.88 -29.11
C THR A 258 -6.45 -13.31 -29.63
N ALA A 259 -5.61 -14.19 -29.07
CA ALA A 259 -5.58 -15.61 -29.39
C ALA A 259 -6.82 -16.37 -28.88
N GLY A 260 -7.66 -15.74 -28.05
CA GLY A 260 -8.90 -16.35 -27.53
C GLY A 260 -8.65 -17.43 -26.48
N HIS A 261 -7.52 -17.39 -25.77
CA HIS A 261 -7.26 -18.33 -24.68
C HIS A 261 -8.21 -18.08 -23.50
N SER A 262 -8.65 -19.16 -22.85
CA SER A 262 -9.54 -19.09 -21.69
C SER A 262 -8.91 -18.26 -20.55
N ASN A 263 -9.69 -17.38 -19.92
CA ASN A 263 -9.26 -16.47 -18.86
C ASN A 263 -8.22 -15.40 -19.27
N ALA A 264 -7.84 -15.30 -20.54
CA ALA A 264 -6.87 -14.28 -20.99
C ALA A 264 -7.37 -12.84 -20.80
N GLU A 265 -8.69 -12.61 -20.77
CA GLU A 265 -9.25 -11.30 -20.47
C GLU A 265 -8.91 -10.84 -19.03
N SER A 266 -8.82 -11.77 -18.09
CA SER A 266 -8.60 -11.47 -16.67
C SER A 266 -7.18 -10.97 -16.36
N ILE A 267 -6.20 -11.26 -17.22
CA ILE A 267 -4.81 -10.85 -17.03
C ILE A 267 -4.48 -9.48 -17.64
N VAL A 268 -5.35 -8.92 -18.47
CA VAL A 268 -5.05 -7.70 -19.20
C VAL A 268 -4.91 -6.51 -18.26
N GLY A 269 -3.71 -5.93 -18.19
CA GLY A 269 -3.38 -4.83 -17.28
C GLY A 269 -3.04 -5.27 -15.86
N THR A 270 -2.95 -6.57 -15.58
CA THR A 270 -2.57 -7.10 -14.26
C THR A 270 -1.04 -7.09 -14.06
N PRO A 271 -0.56 -7.15 -12.80
CA PRO A 271 0.86 -7.27 -12.49
C PRO A 271 1.50 -8.57 -13.01
N VAL A 272 2.82 -8.58 -13.11
CA VAL A 272 3.64 -9.74 -13.55
C VAL A 272 3.27 -11.02 -12.80
N LEU A 273 3.06 -10.97 -11.48
CA LEU A 273 2.80 -12.17 -10.67
C LEU A 273 1.41 -12.77 -10.92
N GLU A 274 0.41 -11.94 -11.24
CA GLU A 274 -0.93 -12.42 -11.62
C GLU A 274 -0.89 -13.02 -13.02
N THR A 275 -0.17 -12.38 -13.95
CA THR A 275 0.06 -12.95 -15.28
C THR A 275 0.84 -14.27 -15.20
N LEU A 276 1.84 -14.38 -14.30
CA LEU A 276 2.56 -15.62 -14.06
C LEU A 276 1.63 -16.74 -13.56
N ASN A 277 0.67 -16.43 -12.68
CA ASN A 277 -0.32 -17.41 -12.21
C ASN A 277 -1.11 -18.00 -13.39
N TYR A 278 -1.58 -17.13 -14.30
CA TYR A 278 -2.24 -17.55 -15.53
C TYR A 278 -1.33 -18.43 -16.42
N VAL A 279 -0.07 -18.03 -16.63
CA VAL A 279 0.89 -18.80 -17.43
C VAL A 279 1.12 -20.19 -16.82
N LEU A 280 1.26 -20.28 -15.50
CA LEU A 280 1.44 -21.55 -14.77
C LEU A 280 0.22 -22.47 -14.88
N GLY A 281 -0.99 -21.92 -14.82
CA GLY A 281 -2.23 -22.69 -14.95
C GLY A 281 -2.45 -23.24 -16.35
N ARG A 282 -2.01 -22.51 -17.38
CA ARG A 282 -2.06 -22.97 -18.78
C ARG A 282 -0.91 -23.94 -19.12
N HIS A 283 0.20 -23.86 -18.40
CA HIS A 283 1.40 -24.62 -18.70
C HIS A 283 1.17 -26.13 -18.58
N LYS A 284 1.74 -26.89 -19.54
CA LYS A 284 1.76 -28.35 -19.48
C LYS A 284 2.97 -28.82 -18.68
N TRP A 285 2.73 -29.12 -17.41
CA TRP A 285 3.75 -29.60 -16.47
C TRP A 285 4.42 -30.88 -17.00
N GLY A 286 5.73 -30.80 -17.24
CA GLY A 286 6.53 -31.86 -17.87
C GLY A 286 7.11 -31.49 -19.24
N ASP A 287 6.63 -30.42 -19.88
CA ASP A 287 7.23 -29.86 -21.10
C ASP A 287 8.16 -28.69 -20.75
N VAL A 288 9.47 -28.89 -20.95
CA VAL A 288 10.49 -27.87 -20.65
C VAL A 288 10.97 -27.17 -21.92
N THR A 289 10.38 -27.48 -23.09
CA THR A 289 11.09 -27.32 -24.37
C THR A 289 10.70 -26.11 -25.22
N THR A 290 9.86 -25.20 -24.73
CA THR A 290 9.50 -23.99 -25.49
C THR A 290 10.30 -22.76 -25.04
N PRO A 291 11.03 -22.08 -25.95
CA PRO A 291 11.79 -20.86 -25.64
C PRO A 291 10.92 -19.59 -25.62
N THR A 292 9.59 -19.75 -25.63
CA THR A 292 8.62 -18.65 -25.67
C THR A 292 8.17 -18.25 -24.25
N PRO A 293 7.68 -17.01 -24.03
CA PRO A 293 7.16 -16.56 -22.73
C PRO A 293 5.92 -17.34 -22.26
N ASP A 294 5.31 -18.14 -23.13
CA ASP A 294 4.30 -19.16 -22.80
C ASP A 294 4.83 -20.21 -21.81
N ASN A 295 6.15 -20.36 -21.71
CA ASN A 295 6.82 -21.17 -20.73
C ASN A 295 6.99 -20.37 -19.42
N PRO A 296 6.47 -20.85 -18.27
CA PRO A 296 6.54 -20.12 -17.01
C PRO A 296 7.97 -19.86 -16.54
N PHE A 297 8.92 -20.76 -16.83
CA PHE A 297 10.33 -20.56 -16.48
C PHE A 297 10.95 -19.42 -17.29
N LYS A 298 10.63 -19.36 -18.60
CA LYS A 298 11.14 -18.28 -19.45
C LYS A 298 10.46 -16.95 -19.13
N PHE A 299 9.16 -16.98 -18.82
CA PHE A 299 8.43 -15.82 -18.31
C PHE A 299 9.11 -15.26 -17.04
N ALA A 300 9.39 -16.13 -16.06
CA ALA A 300 10.08 -15.73 -14.83
C ALA A 300 11.45 -15.10 -15.09
N GLU A 301 12.21 -15.64 -16.05
CA GLU A 301 13.51 -15.08 -16.45
C GLU A 301 13.34 -13.69 -17.08
N ILE A 302 12.43 -13.52 -18.06
CA ILE A 302 12.20 -12.25 -18.77
C ILE A 302 11.79 -11.14 -17.78
N TYR A 303 10.91 -11.45 -16.84
CA TYR A 303 10.38 -10.48 -15.89
C TYR A 303 11.13 -10.46 -14.55
N SER A 304 12.28 -11.15 -14.46
CA SER A 304 13.12 -11.20 -13.24
C SER A 304 12.35 -11.61 -11.99
N VAL A 305 11.41 -12.56 -12.12
CA VAL A 305 10.66 -13.11 -10.98
C VAL A 305 11.62 -13.93 -10.12
N ILE A 306 11.69 -13.60 -8.83
CA ILE A 306 12.59 -14.30 -7.91
C ILE A 306 12.10 -15.73 -7.63
N PRO A 307 12.99 -16.68 -7.33
CA PRO A 307 12.62 -18.09 -7.13
C PRO A 307 11.52 -18.30 -6.09
N ALA A 308 11.57 -17.58 -4.96
CA ALA A 308 10.55 -17.68 -3.91
C ALA A 308 9.17 -17.19 -4.36
N GLN A 309 9.08 -16.19 -5.24
CA GLN A 309 7.80 -15.76 -5.81
C GLN A 309 7.28 -16.82 -6.79
N PHE A 310 8.14 -17.32 -7.67
CA PHE A 310 7.77 -18.36 -8.62
C PHE A 310 7.23 -19.61 -7.94
N GLU A 311 7.97 -20.11 -6.94
CA GLU A 311 7.59 -21.28 -6.15
C GLU A 311 6.25 -21.06 -5.42
N TRP A 312 6.00 -19.87 -4.87
CA TRP A 312 4.79 -19.59 -4.10
C TRP A 312 3.55 -19.55 -5.00
N ILE A 313 3.68 -18.89 -6.15
CA ILE A 313 2.60 -18.80 -7.13
C ILE A 313 2.34 -20.19 -7.73
N GLY A 314 3.38 -20.93 -8.12
CA GLY A 314 3.26 -22.29 -8.66
C GLY A 314 2.64 -23.27 -7.68
N LEU A 315 3.12 -23.29 -6.43
CA LEU A 315 2.54 -24.07 -5.33
C LEU A 315 1.05 -23.80 -5.18
N THR A 316 0.68 -22.52 -5.06
CA THR A 316 -0.71 -22.12 -4.78
C THR A 316 -1.64 -22.44 -5.95
N GLU A 317 -1.19 -22.18 -7.18
CA GLU A 317 -1.92 -22.44 -8.41
C GLU A 317 -2.19 -23.94 -8.59
N ARG A 318 -1.15 -24.79 -8.52
CA ARG A 318 -1.31 -26.25 -8.67
C ARG A 318 -2.08 -26.90 -7.54
N SER A 319 -1.92 -26.39 -6.32
CA SER A 319 -2.69 -26.87 -5.17
C SER A 319 -4.18 -26.56 -5.32
N ARG A 320 -4.56 -25.40 -5.89
CA ARG A 320 -5.97 -25.09 -6.20
C ARG A 320 -6.56 -26.06 -7.23
N MET A 321 -5.76 -26.55 -8.16
CA MET A 321 -6.17 -27.60 -9.11
C MET A 321 -5.98 -29.02 -8.56
N GLN A 322 -5.67 -29.17 -7.26
CA GLN A 322 -5.39 -30.45 -6.61
C GLN A 322 -4.36 -31.32 -7.34
N SER A 323 -3.45 -30.67 -8.05
CA SER A 323 -2.44 -31.31 -8.91
C SER A 323 -1.15 -31.53 -8.12
N TRP A 324 -1.24 -32.39 -7.10
CA TRP A 324 -0.20 -32.55 -6.08
C TRP A 324 1.14 -33.09 -6.62
N ARG A 325 1.12 -33.90 -7.68
CA ARG A 325 2.34 -34.38 -8.34
C ARG A 325 3.18 -33.25 -8.92
N ASP A 326 2.52 -32.23 -9.47
CA ASP A 326 3.19 -31.07 -10.05
C ASP A 326 3.75 -30.16 -8.96
N VAL A 327 3.05 -30.09 -7.82
CA VAL A 327 3.54 -29.41 -6.62
C VAL A 327 4.82 -30.06 -6.11
N GLU A 328 4.88 -31.38 -6.02
CA GLU A 328 6.10 -32.10 -5.62
C GLU A 328 7.23 -31.86 -6.65
N ALA A 329 6.93 -32.01 -7.94
CA ALA A 329 7.88 -31.80 -9.02
C ALA A 329 8.49 -30.39 -9.05
N LEU A 330 7.77 -29.37 -8.58
CA LEU A 330 8.25 -27.99 -8.48
C LEU A 330 9.51 -27.86 -7.60
N PHE A 331 9.63 -28.69 -6.57
CA PHE A 331 10.73 -28.66 -5.59
C PHE A 331 11.75 -29.79 -5.80
N GLU A 332 11.51 -30.69 -6.76
CA GLU A 332 12.43 -31.76 -7.11
C GLU A 332 13.44 -31.30 -8.17
N LYS A 333 14.73 -31.30 -7.83
CA LYS A 333 15.81 -31.14 -8.81
C LYS A 333 16.47 -32.47 -9.15
N LYS A 334 16.78 -32.65 -10.44
CA LYS A 334 17.63 -33.74 -10.91
C LYS A 334 19.05 -33.52 -10.38
N SER A 335 19.49 -34.36 -9.43
CA SER A 335 20.89 -34.38 -9.01
C SER A 335 21.74 -35.13 -10.04
N TRP A 336 23.01 -34.76 -10.10
CA TRP A 336 24.02 -35.38 -10.98
C TRP A 336 24.19 -36.89 -10.74
N HIS A 337 23.79 -37.39 -9.56
CA HIS A 337 23.84 -38.80 -9.18
C HIS A 337 22.53 -39.58 -9.34
N LYS A 338 21.59 -39.13 -10.17
CA LYS A 338 20.27 -39.76 -10.36
C LYS A 338 19.37 -39.80 -9.11
N SER A 339 19.80 -39.24 -7.97
CA SER A 339 18.90 -38.95 -6.84
C SER A 339 18.15 -37.65 -7.09
N LYS A 340 16.90 -37.56 -6.62
CA LYS A 340 16.16 -36.29 -6.60
C LYS A 340 16.56 -35.54 -5.33
N SER A 341 16.93 -34.26 -5.46
CA SER A 341 17.18 -33.39 -4.31
C SER A 341 16.01 -32.42 -4.13
N PHE A 342 15.52 -32.29 -2.91
CA PHE A 342 14.50 -31.31 -2.55
C PHE A 342 15.16 -29.93 -2.37
N GLN A 343 14.72 -28.93 -3.13
CA GLN A 343 15.17 -27.55 -2.99
C GLN A 343 13.97 -26.62 -2.91
N ILE A 344 14.01 -25.69 -1.95
CA ILE A 344 12.95 -24.71 -1.71
C ILE A 344 13.57 -23.37 -1.28
N HIS A 345 13.03 -22.25 -1.77
CA HIS A 345 13.45 -20.88 -1.43
C HIS A 345 12.44 -20.17 -0.52
N ILE A 346 11.36 -20.84 -0.15
CA ILE A 346 10.31 -20.35 0.75
C ILE A 346 10.40 -21.11 2.08
N PRO A 347 10.07 -20.46 3.23
CA PRO A 347 9.96 -21.17 4.50
C PRO A 347 9.00 -22.37 4.42
N LEU A 348 9.52 -23.56 4.73
CA LEU A 348 8.81 -24.84 4.58
C LEU A 348 7.54 -24.89 5.44
N GLU A 349 7.53 -24.26 6.61
CA GLU A 349 6.34 -24.17 7.47
C GLU A 349 5.20 -23.44 6.77
N LYS A 350 5.50 -22.36 6.04
CA LYS A 350 4.48 -21.60 5.30
C LYS A 350 3.91 -22.45 4.17
N VAL A 351 4.75 -23.23 3.50
CA VAL A 351 4.34 -24.15 2.43
C VAL A 351 3.40 -25.21 2.98
N ILE A 352 3.74 -25.86 4.10
CA ILE A 352 2.91 -26.89 4.72
C ILE A 352 1.55 -26.34 5.16
N LEU A 353 1.53 -25.14 5.78
CA LEU A 353 0.27 -24.50 6.17
C LEU A 353 -0.59 -24.11 4.96
N GLN A 354 0.04 -23.63 3.88
CA GLN A 354 -0.66 -23.29 2.66
C GLN A 354 -1.26 -24.53 1.98
N LEU A 355 -0.51 -25.63 1.93
CA LEU A 355 -0.99 -26.92 1.44
C LEU A 355 -2.19 -27.41 2.26
N PHE A 356 -2.11 -27.32 3.60
CA PHE A 356 -3.22 -27.69 4.47
C PHE A 356 -4.46 -26.82 4.21
N ASN A 357 -4.31 -25.50 4.09
CA ASN A 357 -5.40 -24.58 3.77
C ASN A 357 -6.05 -24.88 2.41
N LEU A 358 -5.28 -25.40 1.46
CA LEU A 358 -5.75 -25.82 0.14
C LEU A 358 -6.19 -27.29 0.11
N SER A 359 -6.44 -27.90 1.26
CA SER A 359 -6.94 -29.26 1.42
C SER A 359 -6.02 -30.34 0.81
N ALA A 360 -4.71 -30.16 0.94
CA ALA A 360 -3.75 -31.19 0.55
C ALA A 360 -3.98 -32.49 1.32
N PRO A 361 -3.92 -33.65 0.65
CA PRO A 361 -4.14 -34.93 1.29
C PRO A 361 -2.96 -35.30 2.21
N SER A 362 -3.24 -36.12 3.23
CA SER A 362 -2.25 -36.51 4.24
C SER A 362 -0.91 -36.99 3.67
N PRO A 363 -0.84 -37.82 2.59
CA PRO A 363 0.44 -38.24 2.03
C PRO A 363 1.33 -37.09 1.54
N VAL A 364 0.72 -36.04 0.95
CA VAL A 364 1.44 -34.86 0.47
C VAL A 364 1.95 -34.05 1.66
N LEU A 365 1.10 -33.79 2.65
CA LEU A 365 1.52 -33.10 3.88
C LEU A 365 2.68 -33.85 4.57
N ASN A 366 2.60 -35.18 4.66
CA ASN A 366 3.65 -36.01 5.24
C ASN A 366 4.98 -35.86 4.49
N HIS A 367 4.94 -35.82 3.15
CA HIS A 367 6.13 -35.64 2.33
C HIS A 367 6.86 -34.34 2.68
N PHE A 368 6.15 -33.20 2.69
CA PHE A 368 6.76 -31.90 3.02
C PHE A 368 7.19 -31.80 4.49
N ILE A 369 6.41 -32.34 5.43
CA ILE A 369 6.76 -32.35 6.87
C ILE A 369 8.05 -33.14 7.13
N ASN A 370 8.29 -34.22 6.39
CA ASN A 370 9.49 -35.04 6.55
C ASN A 370 10.79 -34.34 6.14
N HIS A 371 10.68 -33.24 5.38
CA HIS A 371 11.82 -32.37 5.04
C HIS A 371 12.18 -31.36 6.15
N LEU A 372 11.43 -31.31 7.27
CA LEU A 372 11.82 -30.52 8.44
C LEU A 372 12.85 -31.27 9.28
N ASP A 373 14.07 -30.76 9.36
CA ASP A 373 15.17 -31.43 10.08
C ASP A 373 14.93 -31.56 11.59
N ASP A 374 14.31 -30.56 12.21
CA ASP A 374 14.05 -30.52 13.65
C ASP A 374 12.80 -31.35 14.02
N PRO A 375 12.95 -32.45 14.78
CA PRO A 375 11.82 -33.30 15.17
C PRO A 375 10.79 -32.61 16.07
N GLN A 376 11.19 -31.63 16.90
CA GLN A 376 10.24 -30.87 17.73
C GLN A 376 9.37 -29.96 16.88
N ARG A 377 9.98 -29.20 15.96
CA ARG A 377 9.23 -28.37 15.00
C ARG A 377 8.33 -29.21 14.11
N ARG A 378 8.82 -30.38 13.68
CA ARG A 378 8.04 -31.36 12.91
C ARG A 378 6.80 -31.81 13.69
N LEU A 379 6.94 -32.15 14.97
CA LEU A 379 5.81 -32.56 15.83
C LEU A 379 4.75 -31.45 15.97
N VAL A 380 5.19 -30.22 16.27
CA VAL A 380 4.28 -29.07 16.43
C VAL A 380 3.48 -28.83 15.15
N LEU A 381 4.14 -28.84 14.01
CA LEU A 381 3.48 -28.58 12.73
C LEU A 381 2.59 -29.73 12.30
N ALA A 382 3.02 -30.98 12.47
CA ALA A 382 2.24 -32.17 12.15
C ALA A 382 0.92 -32.22 12.92
N ARG A 383 0.94 -31.87 14.22
CA ARG A 383 -0.29 -31.70 15.02
C ARG A 383 -1.18 -30.61 14.46
N LYS A 384 -0.61 -29.45 14.10
CA LYS A 384 -1.37 -28.30 13.58
C LYS A 384 -2.12 -28.62 12.28
N VAL A 385 -1.56 -29.46 11.42
CA VAL A 385 -2.19 -29.89 10.16
C VAL A 385 -2.88 -31.25 10.24
N ASN A 386 -3.06 -31.79 11.46
CA ASN A 386 -3.68 -33.10 11.72
C ASN A 386 -3.05 -34.27 10.93
N SER A 387 -1.75 -34.21 10.68
CA SER A 387 -0.99 -35.30 10.07
C SER A 387 -0.57 -36.33 11.13
N ILE A 388 -1.42 -37.34 11.33
CA ILE A 388 -1.19 -38.38 12.36
C ILE A 388 0.10 -39.15 12.12
N ARG A 389 0.39 -39.51 10.87
CA ARG A 389 1.59 -40.27 10.50
C ARG A 389 2.87 -39.50 10.81
N SER A 390 2.94 -38.22 10.45
CA SER A 390 4.10 -37.40 10.77
C SER A 390 4.22 -37.08 12.27
N VAL A 391 3.10 -37.05 13.01
CA VAL A 391 3.14 -36.99 14.49
C VAL A 391 3.84 -38.23 15.05
N ILE A 392 3.46 -39.43 14.60
CA ILE A 392 4.08 -40.69 15.03
C ILE A 392 5.58 -40.68 14.69
N ASP A 393 5.94 -40.33 13.46
CA ASP A 393 7.35 -40.27 13.02
C ASP A 393 8.19 -39.27 13.83
N ALA A 394 7.63 -38.10 14.15
CA ALA A 394 8.29 -37.11 14.98
C ALA A 394 8.49 -37.60 16.42
N LEU A 395 7.49 -38.26 17.03
CA LEU A 395 7.61 -38.84 18.37
C LEU A 395 8.64 -39.97 18.44
N VAL A 396 8.71 -40.81 17.40
CA VAL A 396 9.74 -41.84 17.26
C VAL A 396 11.14 -41.21 17.21
N ALA A 397 11.31 -40.14 16.41
CA ALA A 397 12.58 -39.42 16.31
C ALA A 397 12.97 -38.72 17.63
N LEU A 398 11.99 -38.21 18.37
CA LEU A 398 12.17 -37.61 19.70
C LEU A 398 12.37 -38.63 20.82
N LYS A 399 12.18 -39.92 20.53
CA LYS A 399 12.21 -41.00 21.53
C LYS A 399 11.17 -40.79 22.65
N ASP A 400 10.04 -40.15 22.36
CA ASP A 400 8.96 -39.91 23.33
C ASP A 400 7.92 -41.04 23.27
N LYS A 401 8.20 -42.11 24.00
CA LYS A 401 7.31 -43.28 24.05
C LYS A 401 6.00 -42.99 24.78
N THR A 402 6.05 -42.20 25.83
CA THR A 402 4.87 -41.85 26.65
C THR A 402 3.82 -41.15 25.83
N GLU A 403 4.22 -40.16 25.04
CA GLU A 403 3.30 -39.43 24.19
C GLU A 403 2.86 -40.26 22.98
N LEU A 404 3.72 -41.16 22.46
CA LEU A 404 3.34 -42.07 21.38
C LEU A 404 2.27 -43.09 21.82
N GLU A 405 2.35 -43.61 23.05
CA GLU A 405 1.29 -44.44 23.65
C GLU A 405 -0.02 -43.65 23.78
N ARG A 406 0.05 -42.40 24.24
CA ARG A 406 -1.11 -41.51 24.35
C ARG A 406 -1.77 -41.26 22.98
N VAL A 407 -0.97 -40.99 21.94
CA VAL A 407 -1.49 -40.80 20.57
C VAL A 407 -2.17 -42.08 20.08
N ARG A 408 -1.55 -43.26 20.23
CA ARG A 408 -2.17 -44.54 19.87
C ARG A 408 -3.55 -44.71 20.52
N ASP A 409 -3.66 -44.40 21.81
CA ASP A 409 -4.90 -44.61 22.57
C ASP A 409 -6.03 -43.66 22.14
N THR A 410 -5.71 -42.55 21.48
CA THR A 410 -6.71 -41.65 20.87
C THR A 410 -7.17 -42.11 19.48
N LEU A 411 -6.46 -43.04 18.84
CA LEU A 411 -6.80 -43.53 17.50
C LEU A 411 -7.83 -44.66 17.58
N PRO A 412 -8.84 -44.69 16.70
CA PRO A 412 -9.80 -45.80 16.66
C PRO A 412 -9.10 -47.13 16.39
N ASN A 413 -9.47 -48.16 17.14
CA ASN A 413 -8.89 -49.50 16.97
C ASN A 413 -9.15 -50.02 15.55
N GLY A 414 -8.10 -50.54 14.90
CA GLY A 414 -8.18 -51.15 13.58
C GLY A 414 -7.98 -50.20 12.39
N THR A 415 -7.68 -48.91 12.62
CA THR A 415 -7.26 -48.00 11.53
C THR A 415 -5.81 -48.22 11.12
N GLU A 416 -5.44 -47.79 9.91
CA GLU A 416 -4.06 -47.88 9.41
C GLU A 416 -3.09 -47.13 10.33
N GLU A 417 -3.49 -45.95 10.81
CA GLU A 417 -2.69 -45.13 11.71
C GLU A 417 -2.49 -45.80 13.07
N TRP A 418 -3.49 -46.53 13.56
CA TRP A 418 -3.38 -47.29 14.80
C TRP A 418 -2.34 -48.41 14.68
N PHE A 419 -2.40 -49.19 13.58
CA PHE A 419 -1.40 -50.23 13.31
C PHE A 419 0.00 -49.63 13.12
N TYR A 420 0.08 -48.46 12.48
CA TYR A 420 1.34 -47.74 12.31
C TYR A 420 1.94 -47.31 13.65
N ALA A 421 1.12 -46.75 14.56
CA ALA A 421 1.54 -46.40 15.91
C ALA A 421 1.99 -47.62 16.72
N GLU A 422 1.27 -48.74 16.61
CA GLU A 422 1.63 -50.00 17.29
C GLU A 422 2.96 -50.57 16.78
N ALA A 423 3.19 -50.55 15.47
CA ALA A 423 4.44 -50.97 14.85
C ALA A 423 5.61 -50.06 15.27
N ALA A 424 5.37 -48.74 15.32
CA ALA A 424 6.34 -47.76 15.80
C ALA A 424 6.74 -48.00 17.26
N LEU A 425 5.77 -48.26 18.15
CA LEU A 425 6.04 -48.59 19.56
C LEU A 425 6.89 -49.86 19.72
N LYS A 426 6.60 -50.90 18.92
CA LYS A 426 7.41 -52.14 18.91
C LYS A 426 8.85 -51.86 18.48
N LEU A 427 9.06 -51.07 17.43
CA LEU A 427 10.38 -50.70 16.93
C LEU A 427 11.19 -49.87 17.93
N VAL A 428 10.54 -48.89 18.57
CA VAL A 428 11.15 -48.05 19.61
C VAL A 428 11.57 -48.93 20.80
N SER A 429 10.72 -49.87 21.22
CA SER A 429 11.01 -50.78 22.35
C SER A 429 12.15 -51.77 22.08
N SER A 430 12.35 -52.21 20.84
CA SER A 430 13.42 -53.15 20.47
C SER A 430 14.76 -52.45 20.26
N LYS A 431 14.78 -51.29 19.59
CA LYS A 431 16.00 -50.47 19.43
C LYS A 431 16.54 -49.94 20.76
N TRP A 432 15.66 -49.58 21.71
CA TRP A 432 16.10 -49.13 23.03
C TRP A 432 16.69 -50.25 23.89
N LYS A 433 16.19 -51.49 23.75
CA LYS A 433 16.83 -52.65 24.39
C LYS A 433 18.24 -52.87 23.85
N ALA A 434 18.45 -52.69 22.54
CA ALA A 434 19.76 -52.82 21.90
C ALA A 434 20.78 -51.77 22.40
N ASP A 435 20.41 -50.48 22.43
CA ASP A 435 21.29 -49.41 22.94
C ASP A 435 21.68 -49.60 24.42
N VAL A 436 20.76 -50.10 25.25
CA VAL A 436 21.02 -50.39 26.67
C VAL A 436 21.91 -51.63 26.84
N SER A 437 21.81 -52.64 25.97
CA SER A 437 22.73 -53.78 25.97
C SER A 437 24.13 -53.44 25.46
N SER A 438 24.28 -52.47 24.54
CA SER A 438 25.58 -51.97 24.07
C SER A 438 26.37 -51.25 25.16
N ILE A 439 25.68 -50.61 26.12
CA ILE A 439 26.29 -49.91 27.26
C ILE A 439 26.73 -50.90 28.36
N LYS A 440 26.17 -52.12 28.41
CA LYS A 440 26.52 -53.13 29.42
C LYS A 440 27.73 -54.02 29.07
N LEU A 441 28.35 -53.81 27.90
CA LEU A 441 29.53 -54.56 27.45
C LEU A 441 30.87 -53.83 27.66
N ILE A 442 30.86 -52.70 28.37
CA ILE A 442 32.07 -52.04 28.88
C ILE A 442 31.99 -52.07 30.41
N ARG A 443 32.39 -53.20 31.00
CA ARG A 443 32.81 -53.27 32.39
C ARG A 443 33.88 -54.33 32.57
#